data_AF-A0A6P3RSK9-F1
#
_entry.id   AF-A0A6P3RSK9-F1
#
_cell.length_a   1.000
_cell.length_b   1.000
_cell.length_c   1.000
_cell.angle_alpha   90.00
_cell.angle_beta   90.00
_cell.angle_gamma   90.00
#
_symmetry.space_group_name_H-M   'P 1'
#
loop_
_entity.id
_entity.type
_entity.pdbx_description
1 polymer ?
#
loop_
_entity_poly.entity_id
_entity_poly.type
_entity_poly.pdbx_seq_one_letter_code
_entity_poly.pdbx_strand_id
1 'polypeptide(L)'
;MFPSTEEGPEDDSAKHGGRVRTFPHERGNWATHVYLPYDAREEFMDLLDTLLFHAQTYVPRLVRMEAFHLSLSQSVVLRHHWIHPFVQALKDRMASCQRCVPRAPLCLSSPSPPRLPFLS
;
A
#
# COMPACT_ATOMS: atom_id res chain seq x y z
N MET A 1 -18.32 -0.57 -39.61
CA MET A 1 -17.64 -0.15 -38.37
C MET A 1 -17.44 -1.41 -37.55
N PHE A 2 -16.21 -1.91 -37.47
CA PHE A 2 -15.90 -3.11 -36.68
C PHE A 2 -15.75 -2.68 -35.21
N PRO A 3 -16.45 -3.30 -34.24
CA PRO A 3 -16.17 -3.07 -32.84
C PRO A 3 -14.82 -3.72 -32.51
N SER A 4 -13.79 -2.92 -32.36
CA SER A 4 -12.51 -3.37 -31.79
C SER A 4 -12.68 -3.46 -30.27
N THR A 5 -13.39 -4.49 -29.82
CA THR A 5 -13.27 -4.98 -28.44
C THR A 5 -11.97 -5.76 -28.37
N GLU A 6 -10.86 -5.03 -28.22
CA GLU A 6 -9.58 -5.62 -27.85
C GLU A 6 -9.70 -6.03 -26.37
N GLU A 7 -10.30 -7.20 -26.10
CA GLU A 7 -10.23 -7.87 -24.81
C GLU A 7 -8.75 -8.19 -24.55
N GLY A 8 -8.07 -7.26 -23.86
CA GLY A 8 -6.74 -7.52 -23.33
C GLY A 8 -6.74 -8.74 -22.42
N PRO A 9 -5.60 -9.44 -22.25
CA PRO A 9 -5.53 -10.67 -21.45
C PRO A 9 -6.09 -10.45 -20.04
N GLU A 10 -7.02 -11.32 -19.64
CA GLU A 10 -7.72 -11.26 -18.36
C GLU A 10 -6.73 -11.35 -17.19
N ASP A 11 -6.78 -10.37 -16.29
CA ASP A 11 -5.91 -10.29 -15.11
C ASP A 11 -6.44 -11.21 -13.99
N ASP A 12 -5.83 -12.38 -13.84
CA ASP A 12 -6.17 -13.32 -12.77
C ASP A 12 -5.68 -12.78 -11.41
N SER A 13 -6.59 -12.10 -10.70
CA SER A 13 -6.33 -11.53 -9.37
C SER A 13 -5.87 -12.56 -8.32
N ALA A 14 -6.13 -13.86 -8.50
CA ALA A 14 -5.66 -14.90 -7.60
C ALA A 14 -4.12 -15.00 -7.60
N LYS A 15 -3.48 -14.72 -8.74
CA LYS A 15 -2.00 -14.63 -8.86
C LYS A 15 -1.41 -13.43 -8.12
N HIS A 16 -2.27 -12.52 -7.65
CA HIS A 16 -1.88 -11.27 -7.00
C HIS A 16 -2.41 -11.19 -5.56
N GLY A 17 -2.80 -12.33 -4.97
CA GLY A 17 -3.35 -12.36 -3.61
C GLY A 17 -4.68 -11.60 -3.50
N GLY A 18 -5.48 -11.60 -4.57
CA GLY A 18 -6.75 -10.87 -4.67
C GLY A 18 -6.59 -9.38 -5.01
N ARG A 19 -5.39 -8.90 -5.29
CA ARG A 19 -5.15 -7.50 -5.67
C ARG A 19 -5.49 -7.30 -7.15
N VAL A 20 -6.31 -6.30 -7.43
CA VAL A 20 -6.70 -5.91 -8.79
C VAL A 20 -5.69 -4.90 -9.32
N ARG A 21 -5.15 -5.12 -10.53
CA ARG A 21 -4.28 -4.14 -11.19
C ARG A 21 -5.10 -2.96 -11.69
N THR A 22 -4.54 -1.75 -11.53
CA THR A 22 -5.18 -0.52 -12.02
C THR A 22 -5.07 -0.37 -13.55
N PHE A 23 -4.09 -1.04 -14.17
CA PHE A 23 -3.88 -1.05 -15.62
C PHE A 23 -3.34 -2.40 -16.09
N PRO A 24 -3.70 -2.84 -17.32
CA PRO A 24 -3.17 -4.05 -17.91
C PRO A 24 -1.67 -3.92 -18.20
N HIS A 25 -0.95 -5.05 -18.22
CA HIS A 25 0.45 -5.05 -18.59
C HIS A 25 0.61 -4.96 -20.12
N GLU A 26 1.41 -3.99 -20.59
CA GLU A 26 1.80 -3.86 -21.98
C GLU A 26 3.33 -3.96 -22.10
N ARG A 27 3.81 -4.58 -23.18
CA ARG A 27 5.26 -4.74 -23.40
C ARG A 27 5.94 -3.37 -23.49
N GLY A 28 6.91 -3.14 -22.61
CA GLY A 28 7.65 -1.87 -22.54
C GLY A 28 7.07 -0.85 -21.56
N ASN A 29 5.89 -1.11 -21.00
CA ASN A 29 5.29 -0.35 -19.92
C ASN A 29 5.60 -1.00 -18.57
N TRP A 30 6.09 -0.18 -17.64
CA TRP A 30 6.49 -0.59 -16.30
C TRP A 30 5.63 0.11 -15.26
N ALA A 31 4.98 -0.67 -14.40
CA ALA A 31 4.30 -0.14 -13.23
C ALA A 31 5.35 0.44 -12.27
N THR A 32 5.24 1.73 -11.98
CA THR A 32 6.19 2.49 -11.17
C THR A 32 5.46 3.13 -10.01
N HIS A 33 5.99 2.98 -8.79
CA HIS A 33 5.41 3.53 -7.57
C HIS A 33 6.54 4.05 -6.68
N VAL A 34 6.40 5.27 -6.16
CA VAL A 34 7.36 5.91 -5.27
C VAL A 34 6.86 5.83 -3.84
N TYR A 35 7.72 5.39 -2.93
CA TYR A 35 7.40 5.22 -1.52
C TYR A 35 8.62 5.47 -0.63
N LEU A 36 8.36 5.72 0.66
CA LEU A 36 9.37 5.73 1.71
C LEU A 36 9.37 4.38 2.42
N PRO A 37 10.50 3.64 2.44
CA PRO A 37 10.59 2.42 3.24
C PRO A 37 10.53 2.76 4.73
N TYR A 38 9.90 1.89 5.51
CA TYR A 38 9.90 1.96 6.97
C TYR A 38 10.51 0.69 7.54
N ASP A 39 11.69 0.84 8.14
CA ASP A 39 12.36 -0.23 8.87
C ASP A 39 11.70 -0.39 10.24
N ALA A 40 10.78 -1.35 10.32
CA ALA A 40 10.06 -1.65 11.54
C ALA A 40 10.99 -2.18 12.63
N ARG A 41 10.90 -1.59 13.82
CA ARG A 41 11.56 -2.09 15.03
C ARG A 41 10.78 -3.26 15.63
N GLU A 42 11.42 -4.06 16.45
CA GLU A 42 10.78 -5.19 17.16
C GLU A 42 9.54 -4.76 17.94
N GLU A 43 9.61 -3.65 18.68
CA GLU A 43 8.47 -3.06 19.41
C GLU A 43 7.24 -2.79 18.52
N PHE A 44 7.47 -2.34 17.28
CA PHE A 44 6.40 -2.10 16.31
C PHE A 44 5.81 -3.42 15.80
N MET A 45 6.66 -4.44 15.61
CA MET A 45 6.24 -5.76 15.17
C MET A 45 5.41 -6.48 16.23
N ASP A 46 5.79 -6.38 17.50
CA ASP A 46 5.02 -6.93 18.63
C ASP A 46 3.64 -6.27 18.76
N LEU A 47 3.60 -4.94 18.59
CA LEU A 47 2.35 -4.19 18.53
C LEU A 47 1.49 -4.66 17.35
N LEU A 48 2.09 -4.79 16.17
CA LEU A 48 1.39 -5.26 14.98
C LEU A 48 0.80 -6.66 15.18
N ASP A 49 1.52 -7.57 15.83
CA ASP A 49 1.02 -8.91 16.13
C ASP A 49 -0.18 -8.89 17.05
N THR A 50 -0.12 -8.08 18.09
CA THR A 50 -1.23 -7.90 19.03
C THR A 50 -2.47 -7.34 18.31
N LEU A 51 -2.27 -6.33 17.46
CA LEU A 51 -3.34 -5.71 16.67
C LEU A 51 -3.92 -6.69 15.64
N LEU A 52 -3.07 -7.42 14.94
CA LEU A 52 -3.47 -8.37 13.91
C LEU A 52 -4.26 -9.53 14.51
N PHE A 53 -3.80 -10.09 15.63
CA PHE A 53 -4.51 -11.13 16.36
C PHE A 53 -5.94 -10.69 16.72
N HIS A 54 -6.09 -9.47 17.24
CA HIS A 54 -7.40 -8.93 17.56
C HIS A 54 -8.24 -8.67 16.30
N ALA A 55 -7.67 -8.04 15.27
CA ALA A 55 -8.38 -7.72 14.03
C ALA A 55 -8.85 -8.96 13.27
N GLN A 56 -8.08 -10.06 13.33
CA GLN A 56 -8.42 -11.34 12.71
C GLN A 56 -9.66 -12.00 13.31
N THR A 57 -10.05 -11.64 14.55
CA THR A 57 -11.32 -12.10 15.13
C THR A 57 -12.54 -11.57 14.35
N TYR A 58 -12.41 -10.39 13.71
CA TYR A 58 -13.45 -9.78 12.88
C TYR A 58 -13.22 -10.05 11.39
N VAL A 59 -11.96 -10.08 10.96
CA VAL A 59 -11.57 -10.28 9.56
C VAL A 59 -10.46 -11.35 9.46
N PRO A 60 -10.82 -12.65 9.42
CA PRO A 60 -9.86 -13.75 9.50
C PRO A 60 -8.83 -13.80 8.36
N ARG A 61 -9.14 -13.16 7.23
CA ARG A 61 -8.28 -13.12 6.03
C ARG A 61 -7.15 -12.09 6.08
N LEU A 62 -7.03 -11.31 7.16
CA LEU A 62 -5.94 -10.34 7.29
C LEU A 62 -4.59 -11.08 7.35
N VAL A 63 -3.61 -10.58 6.60
CA VAL A 63 -2.28 -11.18 6.48
C VAL A 63 -1.25 -10.22 7.06
N ARG A 64 -0.32 -10.75 7.86
CA ARG A 64 0.82 -9.99 8.39
C ARG A 64 1.76 -9.59 7.26
N MET A 65 2.16 -8.32 7.22
CA MET A 65 3.20 -7.85 6.30
C MET A 65 4.58 -7.84 6.98
N GLU A 66 5.61 -8.11 6.19
CA GLU A 66 7.01 -8.11 6.63
C GLU A 66 7.74 -6.82 6.26
N ALA A 67 7.28 -6.11 5.23
CA ALA A 67 7.87 -4.86 4.74
C ALA A 67 6.83 -3.73 4.73
N PHE A 68 7.21 -2.57 5.26
CA PHE A 68 6.33 -1.43 5.43
C PHE A 68 6.83 -0.24 4.61
N HIS A 69 5.88 0.54 4.11
CA HIS A 69 6.19 1.75 3.37
C HIS A 69 5.07 2.78 3.48
N LEU A 70 5.44 4.04 3.25
CA LEU A 70 4.51 5.14 3.05
C LEU A 70 4.51 5.50 1.55
N SER A 71 3.38 5.30 0.87
CA SER A 71 3.21 5.67 -0.52
C SER A 71 3.31 7.18 -0.72
N LEU A 72 4.11 7.60 -1.71
CA LEU A 72 4.23 9.00 -2.12
C LEU A 72 3.60 9.27 -3.49
N SER A 73 3.31 8.22 -4.25
CA SER A 73 2.64 8.32 -5.55
C SER A 73 1.56 7.26 -5.68
N GLN A 74 0.73 7.39 -6.71
CA GLN A 74 -0.03 6.24 -7.23
C GLN A 74 0.90 5.32 -8.04
N SER A 75 0.41 4.15 -8.41
CA SER A 75 1.07 3.32 -9.42
C SER A 75 0.86 3.95 -10.79
N VAL A 76 1.93 4.37 -11.46
CA VAL A 76 1.91 5.01 -12.78
C VAL A 76 2.65 4.17 -13.80
N VAL A 77 2.24 4.29 -15.07
CA VAL A 77 2.93 3.62 -16.16
C VAL A 77 4.13 4.45 -16.60
N LEU A 78 5.31 3.83 -16.59
CA LEU A 78 6.54 4.42 -17.10
C LEU A 78 7.08 3.54 -18.23
N ARG A 79 7.40 4.13 -19.39
CA ARG A 79 8.03 3.34 -20.46
C ARG A 79 9.47 3.02 -20.07
N HIS A 80 9.96 1.84 -20.48
CA HIS A 80 11.29 1.35 -20.13
C HIS A 80 12.42 2.39 -20.31
N HIS A 81 12.43 3.10 -21.43
CA HIS A 81 13.46 4.11 -21.76
C HIS A 81 13.46 5.31 -20.79
N TRP A 82 12.37 5.55 -20.06
CA TRP A 82 12.25 6.65 -19.10
C TRP A 82 12.59 6.24 -17.66
N ILE A 83 12.81 4.95 -17.37
CA ILE A 83 13.09 4.48 -16.00
C ILE A 83 14.34 5.17 -15.44
N HIS A 84 15.46 5.11 -16.15
CA HIS A 84 16.72 5.70 -15.66
C HIS A 84 16.66 7.23 -15.55
N PRO A 85 16.19 7.99 -16.56
CA PRO A 85 16.01 9.43 -16.43
C PRO A 85 15.09 9.83 -15.27
N PHE A 86 13.99 9.10 -15.07
CA PHE A 86 13.05 9.35 -13.98
C PHE A 86 13.70 9.16 -12.61
N VAL A 87 14.40 8.04 -12.41
CA VAL A 87 15.09 7.73 -11.15
C VAL A 87 16.16 8.78 -10.84
N GLN A 88 16.94 9.21 -11.84
CA GLN A 88 17.96 10.22 -11.65
C GLN A 88 17.35 11.58 -11.25
N ALA A 89 16.34 12.04 -11.99
CA ALA A 89 15.66 13.30 -11.68
C ALA A 89 15.00 13.28 -10.29
N LEU A 90 14.45 12.12 -9.89
CA LEU A 90 13.89 11.95 -8.55
C LEU A 90 14.99 12.03 -7.47
N LYS A 91 16.12 11.35 -7.67
CA LYS A 91 17.26 11.42 -6.75
C LYS A 91 17.79 12.84 -6.60
N ASP A 92 17.97 13.56 -7.70
CA ASP A 92 18.49 14.93 -7.70
C ASP A 92 17.58 15.88 -6.91
N ARG A 93 16.25 15.76 -7.08
CA ARG A 93 15.27 16.56 -6.34
C ARG A 93 15.18 16.18 -4.86
N MET A 94 15.34 14.90 -4.54
CA MET A 94 15.27 14.41 -3.17
C MET A 94 16.58 14.63 -2.41
N ALA A 95 17.71 14.81 -3.09
CA ALA A 95 19.01 15.07 -2.45
C ALA A 95 19.02 16.36 -1.62
N SER A 96 18.20 17.35 -1.99
CA SER A 96 18.04 18.59 -1.21
C SER A 96 17.04 18.48 -0.06
N CYS A 97 16.28 17.38 0.03
CA CYS A 97 15.29 17.21 1.08
C CYS A 97 15.95 16.76 2.38
N GLN A 98 15.70 17.50 3.47
CA GLN A 98 16.09 17.07 4.81
C GLN A 98 15.24 15.87 5.26
N ARG A 99 15.77 15.09 6.20
CA ARG A 99 15.07 13.93 6.76
C ARG A 99 13.79 14.39 7.47
N CYS A 100 12.64 13.99 6.93
CA CYS A 100 11.34 14.22 7.57
C CYS A 100 11.01 13.05 8.50
N VAL A 101 10.55 13.35 9.72
CA VAL A 101 10.02 12.35 10.65
C VAL A 101 8.48 12.41 10.58
N PRO A 102 7.79 11.39 10.02
CA PRO A 102 6.35 11.34 10.08
C PRO A 102 5.94 11.16 11.56
N ARG A 103 5.26 12.17 12.11
CA ARG A 103 4.66 12.09 13.44
C ARG A 103 3.20 11.72 13.26
N ALA A 104 2.81 10.51 13.66
CA ALA A 104 1.40 10.18 13.79
C ALA A 104 0.82 11.03 14.94
N PRO A 105 -0.26 11.79 14.75
CA PRO A 105 -1.00 12.35 15.87
C PRO A 105 -1.59 11.18 16.65
N LEU A 106 -1.18 11.02 17.91
CA LEU A 106 -1.82 10.11 18.86
C LEU A 106 -3.23 10.65 19.14
N CYS A 107 -4.21 10.25 18.35
CA CYS A 107 -5.63 10.37 18.68
C CYS A 107 -6.21 8.97 18.83
N LEU A 108 -5.82 8.28 19.89
CA LEU A 108 -6.50 7.09 20.40
C LEU A 108 -7.20 7.45 21.71
N SER A 109 -8.21 8.33 21.63
CA SER A 109 -9.28 8.34 22.62
C SER A 109 -10.41 7.49 22.07
N SER A 110 -10.43 6.22 22.47
CA SER A 110 -11.60 5.36 22.31
C SER A 110 -12.74 5.90 23.19
N PRO A 111 -13.92 6.25 22.65
CA PRO A 111 -15.11 6.38 23.48
C PRO A 111 -15.60 4.96 23.80
N SER A 112 -15.55 4.61 25.09
CA SER A 112 -16.20 3.40 25.61
C SER A 112 -17.69 3.40 25.22
N PRO A 113 -18.25 2.25 24.76
CA PRO A 113 -19.68 2.18 24.50
C PRO A 113 -20.45 2.26 25.84
N PRO A 114 -21.55 3.02 25.91
CA PRO A 114 -22.38 3.03 27.11
C PRO A 114 -23.00 1.65 27.31
N ARG A 115 -22.81 1.08 28.50
CA ARG A 115 -23.52 -0.13 28.95
C ARG A 115 -25.01 0.21 29.00
N LEU A 116 -25.81 -0.42 28.12
CA LEU A 116 -27.26 -0.40 28.24
C LEU A 116 -27.67 -1.25 29.46
N PRO A 117 -28.57 -0.76 30.33
CA PRO A 117 -29.09 -1.60 31.40
C PRO A 117 -30.05 -2.63 30.80
N PHE A 118 -29.82 -3.90 31.17
CA PHE A 118 -30.80 -4.97 31.04
C PHE A 118 -32.08 -4.55 31.79
N LEU A 119 -33.21 -4.54 31.09
CA LEU A 119 -34.53 -4.56 31.71
C LEU A 119 -35.07 -5.99 31.57
N SER A 120 -35.47 -6.54 32.72
CA SER A 120 -36.08 -7.85 32.92
C SER A 120 -37.44 -8.00 32.28
#